data_AF-A0A9D1JMZ2-F1
#
_entry.id   AF-A0A9D1JMZ2-F1
#
_cell.length_a   1.000
_cell.length_b   1.000
_cell.length_c   1.000
_cell.angle_alpha   90.00
_cell.angle_beta   90.00
_cell.angle_gamma   90.00
#
_symmetry.space_group_name_H-M   'P 1'
#
loop_
_entity.id
_entity.type
_entity.pdbx_description
1 polymer ?
#
loop_
_entity_poly.entity_id
_entity_poly.type
_entity_poly.pdbx_seq_one_letter_code
_entity_poly.pdbx_strand_id
1 'polypeptide(L)'
;MKKRVCSGSGLERGFKVMVSNILRNVKDNIKDFSLLPESVLIEPEMIFEDEVIYRKNTDRVESVTKFSQKTGNKIKTIKYDYFDDKKIKSIDEFDENSGNKIKTTNFTLFKAVTEYDIQSGKKLRTLNYHFRDENKLSSIHEYNLQYGKVSKITVFRNDGKSVSMVKELNPETEMIEKCISYKRGSNTISSVSQY
;
A
#
# COMPACT_ATOMS: atom_id res chain seq x y z
N MET A 1 -21.25 -27.37 -8.64
CA MET A 1 -22.19 -26.48 -7.90
C MET A 1 -21.56 -25.09 -7.84
N LYS A 2 -22.10 -24.11 -8.58
CA LYS A 2 -21.49 -22.78 -8.79
C LYS A 2 -21.88 -21.83 -7.65
N LYS A 3 -20.94 -21.43 -6.78
CA LYS A 3 -21.05 -20.17 -6.02
C LYS A 3 -20.23 -19.11 -6.75
N ARG A 4 -20.92 -18.24 -7.50
CA ARG A 4 -20.40 -16.94 -7.92
C ARG A 4 -20.65 -15.98 -6.77
N VAL A 5 -19.61 -15.34 -6.25
CA VAL A 5 -19.74 -14.02 -5.63
C VAL A 5 -19.12 -13.05 -6.63
N CYS A 6 -19.91 -12.05 -7.00
CA CYS A 6 -19.79 -11.31 -8.24
C CYS A 6 -18.54 -10.42 -8.31
N SER A 7 -17.99 -10.40 -9.52
CA SER A 7 -17.16 -9.37 -10.11
C SER A 7 -17.71 -7.95 -9.90
N GLY A 8 -17.00 -7.13 -9.13
CA GLY A 8 -17.25 -5.70 -9.01
C GLY A 8 -16.37 -4.87 -9.94
N SER A 9 -16.70 -4.80 -11.23
CA SER A 9 -16.14 -3.74 -12.12
C SER A 9 -17.15 -3.22 -13.15
N GLY A 10 -18.44 -3.42 -12.90
CA GLY A 10 -19.53 -2.92 -13.76
C GLY A 10 -20.80 -2.51 -13.02
N LEU A 11 -21.03 -2.98 -11.78
CA LEU A 11 -22.20 -2.62 -10.99
C LEU A 11 -22.10 -1.25 -10.30
N GLU A 12 -20.90 -0.79 -9.93
CA GLU A 12 -20.74 0.46 -9.17
C GLU A 12 -21.18 1.70 -9.94
N ARG A 13 -20.86 1.79 -11.24
CA ARG A 13 -21.36 2.90 -12.08
C ARG A 13 -22.85 2.78 -12.34
N GLY A 14 -23.36 1.57 -12.55
CA GLY A 14 -24.79 1.32 -12.79
C GLY A 14 -25.67 1.68 -11.58
N PHE A 15 -25.25 1.27 -10.37
CA PHE A 15 -25.99 1.52 -9.15
C PHE A 15 -25.92 3.00 -8.73
N LYS A 16 -24.75 3.63 -8.82
CA LYS A 16 -24.58 5.06 -8.51
C LYS A 16 -25.36 5.96 -9.49
N VAL A 17 -25.44 5.59 -10.77
CA VAL A 17 -26.24 6.31 -11.77
C VAL A 17 -27.74 6.06 -11.58
N MET A 18 -28.15 4.83 -11.25
CA MET A 18 -29.55 4.49 -11.01
C MET A 18 -30.11 5.16 -9.75
N VAL A 19 -29.38 5.12 -8.63
CA VAL A 19 -29.78 5.80 -7.38
C VAL A 19 -29.77 7.32 -7.56
N SER A 20 -28.77 7.87 -8.27
CA SER A 20 -28.73 9.30 -8.61
C SER A 20 -29.92 9.74 -9.46
N ASN A 21 -30.33 8.94 -10.46
CA ASN A 21 -31.49 9.24 -11.31
C ASN A 21 -32.83 9.13 -10.57
N ILE A 22 -32.96 8.18 -9.64
CA ILE A 22 -34.15 8.06 -8.78
C ILE A 22 -34.23 9.26 -7.83
N LEU A 23 -33.12 9.63 -7.18
CA LEU A 23 -33.08 10.81 -6.29
C LEU A 23 -33.32 12.12 -7.05
N ARG A 24 -32.87 12.24 -8.31
CA ARG A 24 -33.18 13.39 -9.19
C ARG A 24 -34.67 13.47 -9.50
N ASN A 25 -35.28 12.36 -9.94
CA ASN A 25 -36.72 12.31 -10.22
C ASN A 25 -37.58 12.62 -8.99
N VAL A 26 -37.14 12.22 -7.79
CA VAL A 26 -37.83 12.54 -6.54
C VAL A 26 -37.67 14.03 -6.19
N LYS A 27 -36.48 14.63 -6.41
CA LYS A 27 -36.24 16.08 -6.25
C LYS A 27 -37.03 16.96 -7.19
N ASP A 28 -37.23 16.52 -8.43
CA ASP A 28 -37.98 17.31 -9.42
C ASP A 28 -39.51 17.28 -9.15
N ASN A 29 -40.00 16.28 -8.41
CA ASN A 29 -41.44 16.11 -8.08
C ASN A 29 -41.83 16.54 -6.66
N ILE A 30 -40.87 16.71 -5.73
CA ILE A 30 -41.12 17.17 -4.36
C ILE A 30 -40.60 18.60 -4.21
N LYS A 31 -41.53 19.56 -4.20
CA LYS A 31 -41.20 20.99 -4.09
C LYS A 31 -40.86 21.45 -2.67
N ASP A 32 -41.17 20.63 -1.66
CA ASP A 32 -40.90 20.95 -0.26
C ASP A 32 -40.52 19.68 0.51
N PHE A 33 -39.23 19.57 0.83
CA PHE A 33 -38.64 18.45 1.55
C PHE A 33 -38.90 18.50 3.06
N SER A 34 -39.44 19.60 3.59
CA SER A 34 -39.74 19.77 5.02
C SER A 34 -40.93 18.94 5.50
N LEU A 35 -41.74 18.41 4.57
CA LEU A 35 -42.92 17.60 4.86
C LEU A 35 -42.66 16.09 4.84
N LEU A 36 -41.44 15.65 4.51
CA LEU A 36 -41.09 14.24 4.53
C LEU A 36 -40.85 13.77 5.96
N PRO A 37 -41.45 12.64 6.39
CA PRO A 37 -41.13 12.07 7.69
C PRO A 37 -39.65 11.70 7.72
N GLU A 38 -39.01 11.91 8.87
CA GLU A 38 -37.58 11.69 9.09
C GLU A 38 -37.13 10.26 8.69
N SER A 39 -38.05 9.30 8.77
CA SER A 39 -37.88 7.91 8.32
C SER A 39 -37.64 7.73 6.81
N VAL A 40 -38.03 8.71 5.98
CA VAL A 40 -37.81 8.72 4.52
C VAL A 40 -36.47 9.41 4.16
N LEU A 41 -35.88 10.15 5.11
CA LEU A 41 -34.57 10.79 4.96
C LEU A 41 -33.40 9.89 5.39
N ILE A 42 -33.69 8.66 5.82
CA ILE A 42 -32.65 7.70 6.20
C ILE A 42 -31.97 7.22 4.92
N GLU A 43 -30.83 7.83 4.59
CA GLU A 43 -29.96 7.30 3.55
C GLU A 43 -29.57 5.85 3.94
N PRO A 44 -29.71 4.87 3.03
CA PRO A 44 -29.37 3.50 3.34
C PRO A 44 -27.89 3.42 3.75
N GLU A 45 -27.63 2.82 4.90
CA GLU A 45 -26.27 2.58 5.37
C GLU A 45 -25.55 1.68 4.36
N MET A 46 -24.54 2.23 3.68
CA MET A 46 -23.72 1.47 2.74
C MET A 46 -22.76 0.59 3.52
N ILE A 47 -22.96 -0.73 3.45
CA ILE A 47 -22.08 -1.72 4.07
C ILE A 47 -21.09 -2.21 3.02
N PHE A 48 -19.79 -2.08 3.31
CA PHE A 48 -18.72 -2.57 2.44
C PHE A 48 -18.20 -3.91 2.98
N GLU A 49 -18.34 -4.97 2.21
CA GLU A 49 -17.89 -6.30 2.63
C GLU A 49 -16.39 -6.52 2.34
N ASP A 50 -15.72 -7.25 3.22
CA ASP A 50 -14.35 -7.72 2.98
C ASP A 50 -14.34 -8.68 1.77
N GLU A 51 -13.35 -8.52 0.90
CA GLU A 51 -13.18 -9.36 -0.28
C GLU A 51 -12.18 -10.49 -0.01
N VAL A 52 -12.56 -11.73 -0.35
CA VAL A 52 -11.67 -12.89 -0.31
C VAL A 52 -11.48 -13.43 -1.72
N ILE A 53 -10.24 -13.38 -2.21
CA ILE A 53 -9.86 -13.89 -3.52
C ILE A 53 -9.21 -15.26 -3.34
N TYR A 54 -9.74 -16.25 -4.05
CA TYR A 54 -9.22 -17.62 -4.10
C TYR A 54 -8.44 -17.84 -5.38
N ARG A 55 -7.43 -18.70 -5.33
CA ARG A 55 -6.66 -19.05 -6.53
C ARG A 55 -7.52 -19.88 -7.47
N LYS A 56 -7.27 -19.71 -8.77
CA LYS A 56 -8.01 -20.38 -9.83
C LYS A 56 -8.03 -21.91 -9.59
N ASN A 57 -9.24 -22.47 -9.57
CA ASN A 57 -9.50 -23.90 -9.42
C ASN A 57 -9.04 -24.52 -8.08
N THR A 58 -8.89 -23.73 -7.02
CA THR A 58 -8.56 -24.24 -5.68
C THR A 58 -9.42 -23.57 -4.61
N ASP A 59 -9.47 -24.15 -3.43
CA ASP A 59 -10.00 -23.56 -2.21
C ASP A 59 -8.97 -22.72 -1.44
N ARG A 60 -7.75 -22.58 -1.98
CA ARG A 60 -6.67 -21.82 -1.36
C ARG A 60 -6.86 -20.33 -1.53
N VAL A 61 -6.66 -19.59 -0.44
CA VAL A 61 -6.77 -18.14 -0.44
C VAL A 61 -5.54 -17.53 -1.12
N GLU A 62 -5.77 -16.57 -2.00
CA GLU A 62 -4.74 -15.74 -2.62
C GLU A 62 -4.55 -14.44 -1.84
N SER A 63 -5.67 -13.76 -1.55
CA SER A 63 -5.64 -12.52 -0.79
C SER A 63 -6.97 -12.21 -0.12
N VAL A 64 -6.89 -11.38 0.92
CA VAL A 64 -8.05 -10.81 1.62
C VAL A 64 -7.89 -9.30 1.63
N THR A 65 -8.90 -8.57 1.18
CA THR A 65 -8.94 -7.11 1.18
C THR A 65 -10.05 -6.60 2.08
N LYS A 66 -9.69 -5.67 2.97
CA LYS A 66 -10.62 -4.96 3.84
C LYS A 66 -10.92 -3.58 3.30
N PHE A 67 -12.15 -3.15 3.48
CA PHE A 67 -12.64 -1.84 3.04
C PHE A 67 -13.14 -1.00 4.22
N SER A 68 -12.97 0.31 4.09
CA SER A 68 -13.55 1.27 5.02
C SER A 68 -15.06 1.28 4.88
N GLN A 69 -15.76 1.22 6.02
CA GLN A 69 -17.21 1.40 6.05
C GLN A 69 -17.62 2.84 5.74
N LYS A 70 -16.73 3.82 5.95
CA LYS A 70 -17.02 5.25 5.76
C LYS A 70 -16.85 5.68 4.32
N THR A 71 -15.77 5.24 3.67
CA THR A 71 -15.38 5.73 2.35
C THR A 71 -15.52 4.68 1.25
N GLY A 72 -15.63 3.40 1.61
CA GLY A 72 -15.55 2.29 0.66
C GLY A 72 -14.16 2.04 0.10
N ASN A 73 -13.16 2.81 0.52
CA ASN A 73 -11.78 2.63 0.05
C ASN A 73 -11.15 1.40 0.72
N LYS A 74 -10.16 0.80 0.03
CA LYS A 74 -9.32 -0.24 0.62
C LYS A 74 -8.59 0.35 1.82
N ILE A 75 -8.47 -0.42 2.90
CA ILE A 75 -7.67 -0.09 4.07
C ILE A 75 -6.50 -1.05 4.25
N LYS A 76 -6.67 -2.31 3.84
CA LYS A 76 -5.68 -3.37 4.02
C LYS A 76 -5.88 -4.48 3.02
N THR A 77 -4.80 -4.98 2.43
CA THR A 77 -4.80 -6.22 1.66
C THR A 77 -3.71 -7.15 2.18
N ILE A 78 -4.10 -8.35 2.60
CA ILE A 78 -3.19 -9.41 3.01
C ILE A 78 -3.05 -10.37 1.82
N LYS A 79 -1.83 -10.64 1.38
CA LYS A 79 -1.53 -11.61 0.31
C LYS A 79 -0.80 -12.80 0.93
N TYR A 80 -1.22 -14.00 0.55
CA TYR A 80 -0.66 -15.25 1.09
C TYR A 80 0.41 -15.83 0.16
N ASP A 81 1.30 -16.64 0.72
CA ASP A 81 2.38 -17.28 0.00
C ASP A 81 1.85 -18.36 -0.95
N TYR A 82 2.44 -18.44 -2.15
CA TYR A 82 1.94 -19.34 -3.19
C TYR A 82 2.10 -20.82 -2.82
N PHE A 83 3.16 -21.19 -2.09
CA PHE A 83 3.38 -22.59 -1.72
C PHE A 83 2.62 -22.97 -0.45
N ASP A 84 2.41 -22.01 0.45
CA ASP A 84 1.73 -22.20 1.74
C ASP A 84 0.77 -21.02 2.01
N ASP A 85 -0.51 -21.21 1.73
CA ASP A 85 -1.55 -20.18 1.88
C ASP A 85 -1.88 -19.82 3.34
N LYS A 86 -1.25 -20.50 4.31
CA LYS A 86 -1.29 -20.09 5.73
C LYS A 86 -0.21 -19.06 6.06
N LYS A 87 0.81 -18.91 5.21
CA LYS A 87 1.89 -17.93 5.38
C LYS A 87 1.54 -16.65 4.66
N ILE A 88 1.72 -15.52 5.34
CA ILE A 88 1.56 -14.20 4.73
C ILE A 88 2.80 -13.90 3.89
N LYS A 89 2.59 -13.56 2.62
CA LYS A 89 3.63 -13.07 1.71
C LYS A 89 3.88 -11.57 1.91
N SER A 90 2.80 -10.80 1.95
CA SER A 90 2.88 -9.35 2.09
C SER A 90 1.57 -8.76 2.62
N ILE A 91 1.67 -7.60 3.25
CA ILE A 91 0.53 -6.77 3.66
C ILE A 91 0.68 -5.40 3.00
N ASP A 92 -0.34 -4.98 2.26
CA ASP A 92 -0.49 -3.61 1.76
C ASP A 92 -1.46 -2.86 2.70
N GLU A 93 -1.09 -1.65 3.12
CA GLU A 93 -1.93 -0.74 3.91
C GLU A 93 -2.20 0.52 3.11
N PHE A 94 -3.40 1.07 3.26
CA PHE A 94 -3.92 2.16 2.46
C PHE A 94 -4.51 3.25 3.35
N ASP A 95 -4.42 4.49 2.89
CA ASP A 95 -5.09 5.63 3.51
C ASP A 95 -6.59 5.57 3.21
N GLU A 96 -7.40 5.64 4.27
CA GLU A 96 -8.85 5.49 4.18
C GLU A 96 -9.52 6.60 3.35
N ASN A 97 -8.95 7.80 3.34
CA ASN A 97 -9.56 8.97 2.71
C ASN A 97 -9.22 9.05 1.22
N SER A 98 -7.94 8.92 0.88
CA SER A 98 -7.45 8.99 -0.51
C SER A 98 -7.55 7.66 -1.25
N GLY A 99 -7.59 6.53 -0.53
CA GLY A 99 -7.47 5.19 -1.10
C GLY A 99 -6.05 4.84 -1.57
N ASN A 100 -5.09 5.76 -1.39
CA ASN A 100 -3.71 5.55 -1.81
C ASN A 100 -2.99 4.60 -0.86
N LYS A 101 -2.08 3.80 -1.44
CA LYS A 101 -1.22 2.92 -0.65
C LYS A 101 -0.26 3.76 0.19
N ILE A 102 -0.11 3.40 1.46
CA ILE A 102 0.80 4.10 2.40
C ILE A 102 1.95 3.20 2.86
N LYS A 103 1.74 1.88 2.87
CA LYS A 103 2.76 0.93 3.32
C LYS A 103 2.63 -0.41 2.63
N THR A 104 3.75 -1.07 2.39
CA THR A 104 3.83 -2.49 2.06
C THR A 104 4.84 -3.16 2.98
N THR A 105 4.43 -4.22 3.67
CA THR A 105 5.32 -5.10 4.42
C THR A 105 5.45 -6.43 3.68
N ASN A 106 6.66 -6.87 3.38
CA ASN A 106 6.97 -8.14 2.72
C ASN A 106 7.67 -9.09 3.70
N PHE A 107 7.30 -10.38 3.68
CA PHE A 107 7.78 -11.36 4.66
C PHE A 107 8.59 -12.52 4.05
N THR A 108 8.41 -12.85 2.76
CA THR A 108 8.96 -14.09 2.20
C THR A 108 10.41 -13.98 1.72
N LEU A 109 10.64 -13.35 0.56
CA LEU A 109 11.95 -13.36 -0.12
C LEU A 109 12.83 -12.18 0.32
N PHE A 110 12.25 -10.99 0.32
CA PHE A 110 12.92 -9.77 0.72
C PHE A 110 12.12 -9.18 1.87
N LYS A 111 12.57 -9.46 3.10
CA LYS A 111 11.95 -8.87 4.30
C LYS A 111 12.13 -7.37 4.23
N ALA A 112 11.05 -6.66 3.98
CA ALA A 112 11.13 -5.23 3.71
C ALA A 112 9.84 -4.50 4.06
N VAL A 113 9.98 -3.26 4.50
CA VAL A 113 8.88 -2.32 4.69
C VAL A 113 9.08 -1.16 3.73
N THR A 114 8.15 -0.99 2.79
CA THR A 114 8.11 0.17 1.88
C THR A 114 7.06 1.14 2.37
N GLU A 115 7.41 2.41 2.45
CA GLU A 115 6.49 3.50 2.74
C GLU A 115 6.27 4.35 1.49
N TYR A 116 5.06 4.90 1.39
CA TYR A 116 4.59 5.62 0.22
C TYR A 116 4.07 6.99 0.61
N ASP A 117 4.27 7.95 -0.28
CA ASP A 117 3.71 9.28 -0.16
C ASP A 117 2.21 9.22 -0.42
N ILE A 118 1.41 9.76 0.51
CA ILE A 118 -0.05 9.67 0.46
C ILE A 118 -0.60 10.46 -0.73
N GLN A 119 0.04 11.58 -1.11
CA GLN A 119 -0.48 12.44 -2.16
C GLN A 119 -0.18 11.90 -3.57
N SER A 120 1.06 11.47 -3.81
CA SER A 120 1.52 11.01 -5.13
C SER A 120 1.41 9.50 -5.33
N GLY A 121 1.28 8.72 -4.27
CA GLY A 121 1.33 7.25 -4.30
C GLY A 121 2.72 6.69 -4.62
N LYS A 122 3.76 7.54 -4.71
CA LYS A 122 5.13 7.13 -5.01
C LYS A 122 5.85 6.65 -3.74
N LYS A 123 6.88 5.83 -3.92
CA LYS A 123 7.70 5.34 -2.80
C LYS A 123 8.46 6.50 -2.15
N LEU A 124 8.51 6.51 -0.83
CA LEU A 124 9.35 7.41 -0.03
C LEU A 124 10.65 6.71 0.37
N ARG A 125 10.50 5.53 0.99
CA ARG A 125 11.63 4.72 1.44
C ARG A 125 11.29 3.24 1.52
N THR A 126 12.32 2.41 1.42
CA THR A 126 12.25 0.97 1.68
C THR A 126 13.28 0.62 2.75
N LEU A 127 12.81 0.09 3.87
CA LEU A 127 13.63 -0.52 4.92
C LEU A 127 13.80 -2.01 4.59
N ASN A 128 15.01 -2.45 4.30
CA ASN A 128 15.32 -3.85 4.04
C ASN A 128 15.93 -4.49 5.29
N TYR A 129 15.46 -5.67 5.64
CA TYR A 129 15.88 -6.43 6.81
C TYR A 129 16.67 -7.66 6.41
N HIS A 130 17.53 -8.10 7.32
CA HIS A 130 18.35 -9.28 7.13
C HIS A 130 17.47 -10.53 7.07
N PHE A 131 17.71 -11.40 6.09
CA PHE A 131 16.85 -12.57 5.84
C PHE A 131 16.78 -13.54 7.03
N ARG A 132 17.87 -13.67 7.81
CA ARG A 132 17.92 -14.53 9.02
C ARG A 132 17.46 -13.84 10.30
N ASP A 133 17.44 -12.51 10.33
CA ASP A 133 17.19 -11.73 11.55
C ASP A 133 16.45 -10.44 11.17
N GLU A 134 15.13 -10.48 11.30
CA GLU A 134 14.25 -9.38 10.93
C GLU A 134 14.35 -8.16 11.85
N ASN A 135 15.09 -8.26 12.96
CA ASN A 135 15.37 -7.12 13.82
C ASN A 135 16.58 -6.32 13.34
N LYS A 136 17.29 -6.79 12.30
CA LYS A 136 18.48 -6.14 11.77
C LYS A 136 18.21 -5.59 10.39
N LEU A 137 18.42 -4.28 10.23
CA LEU A 137 18.40 -3.66 8.91
C LEU A 137 19.64 -4.08 8.12
N SER A 138 19.44 -4.41 6.85
CA SER A 138 20.53 -4.59 5.89
C SER A 138 20.78 -3.30 5.10
N SER A 139 19.69 -2.62 4.71
CA SER A 139 19.80 -1.34 3.99
C SER A 139 18.53 -0.51 4.11
N ILE A 140 18.66 0.79 3.85
CA ILE A 140 17.55 1.73 3.65
C ILE A 140 17.74 2.34 2.27
N HIS A 141 16.69 2.29 1.45
CA HIS A 141 16.66 2.93 0.13
C HIS A 141 15.69 4.11 0.22
N GLU A 142 16.16 5.31 -0.07
CA GLU A 142 15.38 6.54 -0.10
C GLU A 142 15.12 6.92 -1.57
N TYR A 143 13.91 7.37 -1.88
CA TYR A 143 13.46 7.62 -3.23
C TYR A 143 13.22 9.11 -3.46
N ASN A 144 13.63 9.59 -4.62
CA ASN A 144 13.25 10.91 -5.09
C ASN A 144 11.81 10.86 -5.62
N LEU A 145 10.93 11.70 -5.06
CA LEU A 145 9.51 11.73 -5.43
C LEU A 145 9.23 12.24 -6.85
N GLN A 146 10.08 13.10 -7.40
CA GLN A 146 9.92 13.60 -8.76
C GLN A 146 10.09 12.46 -9.76
N TYR A 147 11.22 11.74 -9.68
CA TYR A 147 11.57 10.68 -10.62
C TYR A 147 11.04 9.28 -10.23
N GLY A 148 10.65 9.06 -8.97
CA GLY A 148 10.23 7.75 -8.46
C GLY A 148 11.38 6.72 -8.35
N LYS A 149 12.63 7.20 -8.39
CA LYS A 149 13.86 6.39 -8.41
C LYS A 149 14.66 6.58 -7.14
N VAL A 150 15.55 5.62 -6.84
CA VAL A 150 16.39 5.67 -5.63
C VAL A 150 17.39 6.81 -5.75
N SER A 151 17.43 7.68 -4.75
CA SER A 151 18.41 8.78 -4.66
C SER A 151 19.48 8.51 -3.61
N LYS A 152 19.22 7.64 -2.63
CA LYS A 152 20.17 7.31 -1.59
C LYS A 152 19.99 5.90 -1.06
N ILE A 153 21.10 5.22 -0.82
CA ILE A 153 21.15 3.90 -0.21
C ILE A 153 22.07 3.95 1.01
N THR A 154 21.53 3.64 2.18
CA THR A 154 22.31 3.44 3.41
C THR A 154 22.45 1.96 3.65
N VAL A 155 23.68 1.44 3.75
CA VAL A 155 23.95 0.01 3.99
C VAL A 155 24.46 -0.18 5.41
N PHE A 156 23.85 -1.10 6.14
CA PHE A 156 24.19 -1.40 7.53
C PHE A 156 25.13 -2.61 7.61
N ARG A 157 25.88 -2.70 8.72
CA ARG A 157 26.70 -3.85 9.06
C ARG A 157 25.84 -4.97 9.63
N ASN A 158 26.44 -6.14 9.88
CA ASN A 158 25.76 -7.32 10.44
C ASN A 158 25.15 -7.12 11.85
N ASP A 159 25.49 -6.03 12.53
CA ASP A 159 24.84 -5.63 13.78
C ASP A 159 23.46 -4.97 13.56
N GLY A 160 23.14 -4.59 12.32
CA GLY A 160 21.90 -3.91 11.93
C GLY A 160 21.81 -2.45 12.39
N LYS A 161 22.88 -1.89 12.96
CA LYS A 161 22.90 -0.57 13.60
C LYS A 161 23.99 0.33 13.04
N SER A 162 25.21 -0.17 12.93
CA SER A 162 26.34 0.60 12.40
C SER A 162 26.26 0.71 10.89
N VAL A 163 26.37 1.92 10.38
CA VAL A 163 26.42 2.18 8.94
C VAL A 163 27.76 1.71 8.39
N SER A 164 27.73 0.94 7.31
CA SER A 164 28.93 0.54 6.56
C SER A 164 29.25 1.56 5.48
N MET A 165 28.24 1.95 4.70
CA MET A 165 28.40 2.93 3.63
C MET A 165 27.07 3.63 3.30
N VAL A 166 27.17 4.81 2.69
CA VAL A 166 26.08 5.55 2.09
C VAL A 166 26.42 5.81 0.62
N LYS A 167 25.50 5.51 -0.28
CA LYS A 167 25.58 5.83 -1.71
C LYS A 167 24.55 6.89 -2.04
N GLU A 168 24.96 7.97 -2.68
CA GLU A 168 24.09 8.99 -3.25
C GLU A 168 24.07 8.79 -4.77
N LEU A 169 22.86 8.78 -5.34
CA LEU A 169 22.62 8.49 -6.73
C LEU A 169 21.86 9.65 -7.36
N ASN A 170 22.23 9.98 -8.59
CA ASN A 170 21.44 10.87 -9.42
C ASN A 170 20.12 10.16 -9.77
N PRO A 171 18.95 10.67 -9.36
CA PRO A 171 17.69 9.98 -9.61
C PRO A 171 17.27 10.04 -11.08
N GLU A 172 17.82 10.93 -11.90
CA GLU A 172 17.51 11.01 -13.34
C GLU A 172 18.29 9.93 -14.11
N THR A 173 19.61 9.88 -13.90
CA THR A 173 20.53 8.98 -14.62
C THR A 173 20.74 7.62 -13.95
N GLU A 174 20.34 7.47 -12.67
CA GLU A 174 20.56 6.31 -11.80
C GLU A 174 22.03 5.97 -11.55
N MET A 175 22.95 6.86 -11.92
CA MET A 175 24.36 6.70 -11.64
C MET A 175 24.69 7.09 -10.20
N ILE A 176 25.67 6.42 -9.61
CA ILE A 176 26.22 6.77 -8.30
C ILE A 176 27.07 8.03 -8.49
N GLU A 177 26.73 9.11 -7.79
CA GLU A 177 27.52 10.36 -7.79
C GLU A 177 28.51 10.37 -6.64
N LYS A 178 28.16 9.70 -5.52
CA LYS A 178 28.99 9.72 -4.32
C LYS A 178 28.83 8.44 -3.50
N CYS A 179 29.94 7.97 -2.94
CA CYS A 179 29.98 6.89 -1.98
C CYS A 179 30.78 7.31 -0.75
N ILE A 180 30.20 7.16 0.44
CA ILE A 180 30.84 7.44 1.72
C ILE A 180 30.93 6.13 2.48
N SER A 181 32.14 5.69 2.82
CA SER A 181 32.35 4.49 3.65
C SER A 181 32.76 4.88 5.06
N TYR A 182 32.31 4.12 6.06
CA TYR A 182 32.57 4.41 7.48
C TYR A 182 33.46 3.34 8.11
N LYS A 183 34.31 3.75 9.06
CA LYS A 183 35.15 2.84 9.82
C LYS A 183 34.29 1.88 10.67
N ARG A 184 34.79 0.68 10.92
CA ARG A 184 34.05 -0.31 11.73
C ARG A 184 34.03 0.15 13.19
N GLY A 185 32.84 0.15 13.80
CA GLY A 185 32.67 0.51 15.21
C GLY A 185 32.74 2.01 15.51
N SER A 186 32.78 2.88 14.50
CA SER A 186 32.70 4.33 14.69
C SER A 186 31.86 4.99 13.59
N ASN A 187 31.43 6.22 13.84
CA ASN A 187 30.77 7.06 12.82
C ASN A 187 31.79 7.87 12.01
N THR A 188 33.07 7.52 12.08
CA THR A 188 34.13 8.23 11.36
C THR A 188 34.16 7.78 9.91
N ILE A 189 34.21 8.73 8.99
CA ILE A 189 34.38 8.45 7.56
C ILE A 189 35.76 7.80 7.34
N SER A 190 35.74 6.68 6.63
CA SER A 190 36.94 5.98 6.16
C SER A 190 37.38 6.49 4.80
N SER A 191 36.43 6.73 3.90
CA SER A 191 36.69 7.22 2.55
C SER A 191 35.45 7.89 1.95
N VAL A 192 35.70 8.78 1.00
CA VAL A 192 34.70 9.39 0.13
C VAL A 192 35.16 9.22 -1.32
N SER A 193 34.27 8.75 -2.17
CA SER A 193 34.47 8.66 -3.62
C SER A 193 33.38 9.45 -4.33
N GLN A 194 33.76 10.21 -5.36
CA GLN A 194 32.86 10.98 -6.22
C GLN A 194 33.09 10.54 -7.67
N TYR A 195 32.04 10.54 -8.49
CA TYR A 195 32.04 10.02 -9.86
C TYR A 195 31.39 10.99 -10.83
#